data_AF-A0A519NBS8-F1
#
_entry.id   AF-A0A519NBS8-F1
#
_cell.length_a   1.000
_cell.length_b   1.000
_cell.length_c   1.000
_cell.angle_alpha   90.00
_cell.angle_beta   90.00
_cell.angle_gamma   90.00
#
_symmetry.space_group_name_H-M   'P 1'
#
loop_
_entity.id
_entity.type
_entity.pdbx_description
1 polymer ?
#
loop_
_entity_poly.entity_id
_entity_poly.type
_entity_poly.pdbx_seq_one_letter_code
_entity_poly.pdbx_strand_id
1 'polypeptide(L)'
;MTEITFEEVKRFLQETEFDHQPGQIEISFPILQRIHRRLQQGNSFSAIKTRNGRIVDGHHRYICHKLLNIVPETNVGGANTHQIEFEWKMINLTPDDYDDEDSAKRFVERYDIQ
;
A
#
# COMPACT_ATOMS: atom_id res chain seq x y z
N MET A 1 18.42 1.32 -7.88
CA MET A 1 17.08 1.60 -7.33
C MET A 1 16.16 1.74 -8.52
N THR A 2 15.09 0.94 -8.59
CA THR A 2 14.18 0.95 -9.74
C THR A 2 13.02 1.85 -9.39
N GLU A 3 12.80 2.90 -10.18
CA GLU A 3 11.66 3.79 -9.99
C GLU A 3 10.44 3.19 -10.69
N ILE A 4 9.30 3.16 -9.98
CA ILE A 4 8.02 2.77 -10.56
C ILE A 4 7.35 3.99 -11.16
N THR A 5 6.75 3.80 -12.33
CA THR A 5 5.93 4.79 -13.02
C THR A 5 4.45 4.60 -12.70
N PHE A 6 3.66 5.65 -12.95
CA PHE A 6 2.22 5.62 -12.71
C PHE A 6 1.53 4.55 -13.55
N GLU A 7 1.92 4.45 -14.83
CA GLU A 7 1.38 3.50 -15.80
C GLU A 7 1.72 2.06 -15.44
N GLU A 8 2.94 1.81 -14.94
CA GLU A 8 3.36 0.48 -14.47
C GLU A 8 2.53 0.04 -13.28
N VAL A 9 2.35 0.91 -12.28
CA VAL A 9 1.51 0.61 -11.11
C VAL A 9 0.08 0.37 -11.54
N LYS A 10 -0.46 1.22 -12.42
CA LYS A 10 -1.83 1.08 -12.92
C LYS A 10 -2.03 -0.26 -13.61
N ARG A 11 -1.11 -0.66 -14.48
CA ARG A 11 -1.14 -1.97 -15.15
C ARG A 11 -1.01 -3.11 -14.15
N PHE A 12 -0.09 -2.98 -13.20
CA PHE A 12 0.13 -3.96 -12.15
C PHE A 12 -1.15 -4.23 -11.34
N LEU A 13 -1.89 -3.19 -10.96
CA LEU A 13 -3.17 -3.32 -10.25
C LEU A 13 -4.25 -4.05 -11.06
N GLN A 14 -4.17 -4.02 -12.40
CA GLN A 14 -5.14 -4.66 -13.29
C GLN A 14 -4.79 -6.11 -13.62
N GLU A 15 -3.50 -6.43 -13.74
CA GLU A 15 -3.03 -7.72 -14.24
C GLU A 15 -2.61 -8.69 -13.13
N THR A 16 -2.36 -8.19 -11.92
CA THR A 16 -1.83 -9.00 -10.82
C THR A 16 -2.93 -9.65 -10.01
N GLU A 17 -2.75 -10.93 -9.67
CA GLU A 17 -3.56 -11.61 -8.67
C GLU A 17 -3.06 -11.30 -7.25
N PHE A 18 -3.99 -10.86 -6.40
CA PHE A 18 -3.70 -10.48 -5.03
C PHE A 18 -4.37 -11.44 -4.05
N ASP A 19 -3.61 -11.85 -3.02
CA ASP A 19 -4.06 -12.77 -1.97
C ASP A 19 -5.08 -12.14 -1.02
N HIS A 20 -5.14 -10.81 -0.98
CA HIS A 20 -6.02 -10.04 -0.10
C HIS A 20 -6.77 -8.99 -0.90
N GLN A 21 -8.06 -8.83 -0.62
CA GLN A 21 -8.90 -7.82 -1.24
C GLN A 21 -8.65 -6.43 -0.65
N PRO A 22 -8.76 -5.36 -1.47
CA PRO A 22 -8.60 -4.01 -0.98
C PRO A 22 -9.76 -3.58 -0.08
N GLY A 23 -9.41 -2.69 0.84
CA GLY A 23 -10.32 -2.11 1.81
C GLY A 23 -10.95 -0.80 1.37
N GLN A 24 -10.31 -0.14 0.43
CA GLN A 24 -10.57 1.19 -0.06
C GLN A 24 -10.43 1.21 -1.59
N ILE A 25 -11.04 2.19 -2.23
CA ILE A 25 -11.04 2.31 -3.69
C ILE A 25 -9.99 3.30 -4.22
N GLU A 26 -9.26 4.00 -3.35
CA GLU A 26 -8.32 5.04 -3.76
C GLU A 26 -6.91 4.81 -3.21
N ILE A 27 -5.91 5.02 -4.05
CA ILE A 27 -4.49 4.85 -3.72
C ILE A 27 -3.68 5.98 -4.32
N SER A 28 -2.99 6.74 -3.47
CA SER A 28 -2.03 7.76 -3.88
C SER A 28 -0.74 7.15 -4.45
N PHE A 29 -0.39 7.53 -5.68
CA PHE A 29 0.86 7.14 -6.34
C PHE A 29 2.11 7.74 -5.68
N PRO A 30 2.15 9.03 -5.27
CA PRO A 30 3.28 9.57 -4.51
C PRO A 30 3.67 8.76 -3.27
N ILE A 31 2.68 8.29 -2.51
CA ILE A 31 2.90 7.44 -1.33
C ILE A 31 3.53 6.09 -1.73
N LEU A 32 3.04 5.46 -2.82
CA LEU A 32 3.62 4.22 -3.33
C LEU A 32 5.10 4.42 -3.70
N GLN A 33 5.44 5.51 -4.39
CA GLN A 33 6.83 5.79 -4.76
C GLN A 33 7.72 5.91 -3.52
N ARG A 34 7.27 6.63 -2.48
CA ARG A 34 8.02 6.77 -1.22
C ARG A 34 8.26 5.42 -0.54
N ILE A 35 7.24 4.59 -0.41
CA ILE A 35 7.33 3.27 0.23
C ILE A 35 8.21 2.33 -0.59
N HIS A 36 7.97 2.26 -1.91
CA HIS A 36 8.72 1.40 -2.82
C HIS A 36 10.23 1.70 -2.75
N ARG A 37 10.59 2.99 -2.80
CA ARG A 37 11.97 3.45 -2.67
C ARG A 37 12.61 2.99 -1.35
N ARG A 38 11.88 3.11 -0.25
CA ARG A 38 12.38 2.74 1.08
C ARG A 38 12.53 1.23 1.26
N LEU A 39 11.60 0.44 0.74
CA LEU A 39 11.72 -1.03 0.73
C LEU A 39 12.96 -1.47 -0.05
N GLN A 40 13.24 -0.85 -1.20
CA GLN A 40 14.47 -1.12 -1.96
C GLN A 40 15.75 -0.73 -1.22
N GLN A 41 15.68 0.20 -0.26
CA GLN A 41 16.78 0.59 0.62
C GLN A 41 16.93 -0.35 1.83
N GLY A 42 16.06 -1.35 1.97
CA GLY A 42 16.11 -2.32 3.07
C GLY A 42 15.31 -1.92 4.31
N ASN A 43 14.52 -0.83 4.26
CA ASN A 43 13.67 -0.44 5.38
C ASN A 43 12.51 -1.42 5.57
N SER A 44 12.24 -1.81 6.81
CA SER A 44 11.05 -2.57 7.18
C SER A 44 9.88 -1.65 7.51
N PHE A 45 8.66 -2.09 7.20
CA PHE A 45 7.44 -1.39 7.60
C PHE A 45 6.62 -2.23 8.56
N SER A 46 5.69 -1.60 9.27
CA SER A 46 4.75 -2.31 10.13
C SER A 46 3.91 -3.32 9.33
N ALA A 47 3.62 -4.45 9.96
CA ALA A 47 2.74 -5.49 9.42
C ALA A 47 1.43 -4.94 8.84
N ILE A 48 0.97 -5.57 7.78
CA ILE A 48 -0.27 -5.25 7.09
C ILE A 48 -1.43 -5.83 7.90
N LYS A 49 -2.42 -4.99 8.22
CA LYS A 49 -3.57 -5.46 8.99
C LYS A 49 -4.58 -6.06 8.04
N THR A 50 -4.85 -7.35 8.17
CA THR A 50 -5.82 -8.07 7.36
C THR A 50 -6.93 -8.65 8.23
N ARG A 51 -8.12 -8.80 7.67
CA ARG A 51 -9.26 -9.44 8.32
C ARG A 51 -10.15 -10.07 7.28
N ASN A 52 -10.50 -11.35 7.44
CA ASN A 52 -11.34 -12.09 6.51
C ASN A 52 -10.87 -11.98 5.04
N GLY A 53 -9.55 -12.07 4.81
CA GLY A 53 -8.98 -11.95 3.46
C GLY A 53 -8.95 -10.54 2.87
N ARG A 54 -9.25 -9.49 3.67
CA ARG A 54 -9.26 -8.09 3.23
C ARG A 54 -8.22 -7.27 3.99
N ILE A 55 -7.61 -6.31 3.31
CA ILE A 55 -6.71 -5.34 3.93
C ILE A 55 -7.52 -4.24 4.62
N VAL A 56 -7.27 -4.08 5.91
CA VAL A 56 -7.84 -3.03 6.77
C VAL A 56 -6.90 -1.83 6.86
N ASP A 57 -5.59 -2.09 6.91
CA ASP A 57 -4.55 -1.05 6.94
C ASP A 57 -3.30 -1.53 6.21
N GLY A 58 -2.67 -0.62 5.46
CA GLY A 58 -1.42 -0.89 4.75
C GLY A 58 -1.55 -1.24 3.28
N HIS A 59 -2.57 -0.74 2.56
CA HIS A 59 -2.76 -1.00 1.13
C HIS A 59 -1.54 -0.60 0.29
N HIS A 60 -0.99 0.61 0.49
CA HIS A 60 0.23 1.02 -0.22
C HIS A 60 1.41 0.10 0.06
N ARG A 61 1.59 -0.29 1.33
CA ARG A 61 2.64 -1.22 1.73
C ARG A 61 2.47 -2.57 1.03
N TYR A 62 1.24 -3.09 0.99
CA TYR A 62 0.93 -4.33 0.33
C TYR A 62 1.28 -4.32 -1.16
N ILE A 63 0.86 -3.27 -1.87
CA ILE A 63 1.17 -3.10 -3.30
C ILE A 63 2.69 -3.10 -3.50
N CYS A 64 3.45 -2.33 -2.72
CA CYS A 64 4.90 -2.27 -2.88
C CYS A 64 5.60 -3.59 -2.54
N HIS A 65 5.12 -4.34 -1.56
CA HIS A 65 5.63 -5.69 -1.27
C HIS A 65 5.40 -6.62 -2.46
N LYS A 66 4.20 -6.62 -3.06
CA LYS A 66 3.89 -7.43 -4.24
C LYS A 66 4.71 -6.99 -5.47
N LEU A 67 4.90 -5.70 -5.70
CA LEU A 67 5.76 -5.15 -6.77
C LEU A 67 7.21 -5.64 -6.65
N LEU A 68 7.71 -5.75 -5.41
CA LEU A 68 9.08 -6.21 -5.12
C LEU A 68 9.18 -7.73 -4.92
N ASN A 69 8.06 -8.45 -5.03
CA ASN A 69 7.95 -9.87 -4.72
C ASN A 69 8.47 -10.24 -3.31
N ILE A 70 8.20 -9.37 -2.34
CA ILE A 70 8.53 -9.56 -0.91
C ILE A 70 7.26 -10.02 -0.20
N VAL A 71 7.36 -11.03 0.66
CA VAL A 71 6.25 -11.46 1.51
C VAL A 71 6.10 -10.49 2.68
N PRO A 72 4.98 -9.75 2.80
CA PRO A 72 4.79 -8.86 3.93
C PRO A 72 4.41 -9.63 5.19
N GLU A 73 4.80 -9.10 6.35
CA GLU A 73 4.20 -9.52 7.61
C GLU A 73 2.72 -9.10 7.66
N THR A 74 1.85 -9.98 8.15
CA THR A 74 0.41 -9.71 8.29
C THR A 74 -0.05 -9.96 9.73
N ASN A 75 -0.99 -9.13 10.20
CA ASN A 75 -1.60 -9.24 11.52
C ASN A 75 -3.11 -9.05 11.43
N VAL A 76 -3.86 -9.59 12.39
CA VAL A 76 -5.31 -9.45 12.42
C VAL A 76 -5.72 -8.01 12.72
N GLY A 77 -6.52 -7.42 11.83
CA GLY A 77 -7.07 -6.06 11.96
C GLY A 77 -8.34 -5.96 12.82
N GLY A 78 -8.71 -4.72 13.15
CA GLY A 78 -9.93 -4.38 13.90
C GLY A 78 -11.23 -4.76 13.18
N ALA A 79 -12.36 -4.70 13.90
CA ALA A 79 -13.67 -5.04 13.34
C ALA A 79 -14.21 -3.91 12.48
N ASN A 80 -14.41 -4.17 11.19
CA ASN A 80 -15.21 -3.32 10.32
C ASN A 80 -16.58 -3.97 10.10
N THR A 81 -17.63 -3.21 10.39
CA THR A 81 -19.04 -3.63 10.35
C THR A 81 -19.64 -3.58 8.94
N HIS A 82 -18.94 -3.01 7.96
CA HIS A 82 -19.46 -2.79 6.60
C HIS A 82 -18.59 -3.49 5.57
N GLN A 83 -19.21 -4.41 4.83
CA GLN A 83 -18.59 -5.24 3.79
C GLN A 83 -18.92 -4.62 2.43
N ILE A 84 -18.10 -3.71 1.93
CA ILE A 84 -18.16 -3.28 0.53
C ILE A 84 -17.01 -3.94 -0.20
N GLU A 85 -17.28 -4.99 -0.96
CA GLU A 85 -16.25 -5.70 -1.72
C GLU A 85 -15.70 -4.80 -2.84
N PHE A 86 -14.39 -4.62 -2.84
CA PHE A 86 -13.66 -3.93 -3.89
C PHE A 86 -12.68 -4.91 -4.50
N GLU A 87 -12.39 -4.75 -5.78
CA GLU A 87 -11.32 -5.48 -6.47
C GLU A 87 -10.17 -4.51 -6.78
N TRP A 88 -8.92 -5.01 -6.83
CA TRP A 88 -7.76 -4.18 -7.16
C TRP A 88 -7.87 -3.50 -8.53
N LYS A 89 -8.51 -4.16 -9.50
CA LYS A 89 -8.79 -3.61 -10.83
C LYS A 89 -9.73 -2.38 -10.81
N MET A 90 -10.48 -2.19 -9.72
CA MET A 90 -11.41 -1.06 -9.53
C MET A 90 -10.77 0.11 -8.79
N ILE A 91 -9.54 -0.03 -8.30
CA ILE A 91 -8.87 1.04 -7.57
C ILE A 91 -8.57 2.23 -8.48
N ASN A 92 -8.94 3.40 -8.01
CA ASN A 92 -8.51 4.69 -8.52
C ASN A 92 -7.07 4.97 -8.02
N LEU A 93 -6.08 4.75 -8.89
CA LEU A 93 -4.73 5.26 -8.67
C LEU A 93 -4.73 6.74 -9.00
N THR A 94 -4.34 7.58 -8.05
CA THR A 94 -4.35 9.04 -8.19
C THR A 94 -2.93 9.61 -8.09
N PRO A 95 -2.59 10.63 -8.91
CA PRO A 95 -1.31 11.33 -8.80
C PRO A 95 -1.23 12.25 -7.57
N ASP A 96 -2.36 12.49 -6.90
CA ASP A 96 -2.42 13.41 -5.78
C ASP A 96 -1.76 12.81 -4.52
N ASP A 97 -1.08 13.67 -3.77
CA ASP A 97 -0.58 13.36 -2.44
C ASP A 97 -1.61 13.87 -1.42
N TYR A 98 -2.42 12.96 -0.89
CA TYR A 98 -3.40 13.28 0.14
C TYR A 98 -2.84 13.17 1.55
N ASP A 99 -1.57 12.76 1.71
CA ASP A 99 -0.89 13.00 2.99
C ASP A 99 -0.78 14.52 3.15
N ASP A 100 -1.48 15.07 4.13
CA ASP A 100 -1.19 16.42 4.60
C ASP A 100 0.26 16.47 5.16
N GLU A 101 0.83 17.68 5.27
CA GLU A 101 2.21 17.82 5.76
C GLU A 101 2.46 17.15 7.12
N ASP A 102 1.45 17.05 8.00
CA ASP A 102 1.57 16.37 9.29
C ASP A 102 1.64 14.85 9.10
N SER A 103 0.80 14.28 8.23
CA SER A 103 0.83 12.86 7.87
C SER A 103 2.16 12.45 7.24
N ALA A 104 2.68 13.26 6.32
CA ALA A 104 4.00 13.03 5.71
C ALA A 104 5.13 13.12 6.76
N LYS A 105 5.09 14.10 7.67
CA LYS A 105 6.07 14.23 8.77
C LYS A 105 6.03 13.05 9.71
N ARG A 106 4.85 12.63 10.18
CA ARG A 106 4.70 11.44 11.04
C ARG A 106 5.20 10.18 10.36
N PHE A 107 5.00 10.06 9.05
CA PHE A 107 5.52 8.95 8.26
C PHE A 107 7.06 8.95 8.25
N VAL A 108 7.67 10.11 8.02
CA VAL A 108 9.13 10.30 8.13
C VAL A 108 9.60 9.99 9.55
N GLU A 109 9.01 10.57 10.58
CA GLU A 109 9.43 10.32 11.98
C GLU A 109 9.37 8.84 12.36
N ARG A 110 8.32 8.15 11.91
CA ARG A 110 8.11 6.73 12.21
C ARG A 110 9.11 5.80 11.55
N TYR A 111 9.67 6.19 10.39
CA TYR A 111 10.43 5.28 9.53
C TYR A 111 11.80 5.79 9.06
N ASP A 112 12.16 7.07 9.28
CA ASP A 112 13.48 7.66 8.94
C ASP A 112 14.35 7.96 10.17
N ILE A 113 13.81 7.93 11.40
CA ILE A 113 14.59 8.17 12.62
C ILE A 113 15.05 6.83 13.23
N GLN A 114 15.73 6.00 12.44
CA GLN A 114 16.45 4.82 12.93
C GLN A 114 17.96 5.02 12.85
#